data_AF-A0A3E0WU35-F1
#
_entry.id   AF-A0A3E0WU35-F1
#
_cell.length_a   1.000
_cell.length_b   1.000
_cell.length_c   1.000
_cell.angle_alpha   90.00
_cell.angle_beta   90.00
_cell.angle_gamma   90.00
#
_symmetry.space_group_name_H-M   'P 1'
#
loop_
_entity.id
_entity.type
_entity.pdbx_description
1 polymer ?
#
loop_
_entity_poly.entity_id
_entity_poly.type
_entity_poly.pdbx_seq_one_letter_code
_entity_poly.pdbx_strand_id
1 'polypeptide(L)'
;MKKTYIGGILILFSAIIYGSMLISASIYSETLTKEGVGWDSEYGIFGTAIKEIGNIPIIISILSGILGVIFIILSLRIKGRD
;
A
#
# COMPACT_ATOMS: atom_id res chain seq x y z
N MET A 1 10.33 3.78 23.29
CA MET A 1 11.26 3.72 22.13
C MET A 1 11.02 2.52 21.22
N LYS A 2 11.00 1.26 21.69
CA LYS A 2 10.75 0.07 20.84
C LYS A 2 9.48 0.17 19.96
N LYS A 3 8.36 0.64 20.53
CA LYS A 3 7.08 0.82 19.82
C LYS A 3 7.15 1.88 18.71
N THR A 4 7.88 2.97 18.92
CA THR A 4 8.11 4.01 17.90
C THR A 4 8.86 3.46 16.69
N TYR A 5 9.92 2.67 16.90
CA TYR A 5 10.67 2.05 15.80
C TYR A 5 9.83 1.03 15.03
N ILE A 6 9.09 0.16 15.73
CA ILE A 6 8.17 -0.79 15.10
C ILE A 6 7.12 -0.05 14.27
N GLY A 7 6.51 1.00 14.83
CA GLY A 7 5.52 1.80 14.12
C GLY A 7 6.09 2.50 12.89
N GLY A 8 7.29 3.08 13.00
CA GLY A 8 7.97 3.72 11.87
C GLY A 8 8.33 2.76 10.75
N ILE A 9 8.82 1.56 11.09
CA ILE A 9 9.13 0.51 10.11
C ILE A 9 7.85 0.07 9.38
N LEU A 10 6.75 -0.11 10.09
CA LEU A 10 5.46 -0.50 9.50
C LEU A 10 4.90 0.57 8.54
N ILE A 11 5.03 1.86 8.89
CA ILE A 11 4.62 2.96 8.00
C ILE A 11 5.51 2.99 6.75
N LEU A 12 6.83 2.88 6.91
CA LEU A 12 7.74 2.84 5.77
C LEU A 12 7.45 1.64 4.86
N PHE A 13 7.22 0.47 5.45
CA PHE A 13 6.87 -0.75 4.72
C PHE A 13 5.54 -0.61 3.97
N SER A 14 4.53 -0.02 4.61
CA SER A 14 3.25 0.32 3.98
C SER A 14 3.44 1.21 2.73
N ALA A 15 4.24 2.28 2.86
CA ALA A 15 4.53 3.19 1.75
C ALA A 15 5.27 2.50 0.60
N ILE A 16 6.26 1.65 0.92
CA ILE A 16 7.00 0.87 -0.08
C ILE A 16 6.06 -0.06 -0.84
N ILE A 17 5.22 -0.84 -0.14
CA ILE A 17 4.29 -1.78 -0.79
C ILE A 17 3.33 -1.03 -1.71
N TYR A 18 2.75 0.07 -1.24
CA TYR A 18 1.82 0.86 -2.05
C TYR A 18 2.50 1.45 -3.28
N GLY A 19 3.69 2.04 -3.11
CA GLY A 19 4.47 2.58 -4.23
C GLY A 19 4.86 1.50 -5.24
N SER A 20 5.32 0.33 -4.77
CA SER A 20 5.64 -0.81 -5.63
C SER A 20 4.41 -1.31 -6.39
N MET A 21 3.23 -1.34 -5.77
CA MET A 21 1.98 -1.70 -6.44
C MET A 21 1.63 -0.72 -7.56
N LEU A 22 1.77 0.60 -7.33
CA LEU A 22 1.52 1.60 -8.38
C LEU A 22 2.49 1.48 -9.55
N ILE A 23 3.76 1.18 -9.28
CA ILE A 23 4.76 0.91 -10.32
C ILE A 23 4.35 -0.33 -11.12
N SER A 24 4.00 -1.42 -10.45
CA SER A 24 3.52 -2.63 -11.11
C SER A 24 2.26 -2.39 -11.94
N ALA A 25 1.31 -1.59 -11.44
CA ALA A 25 0.08 -1.27 -12.17
C ALA A 25 0.37 -0.43 -13.42
N SER A 26 1.39 0.43 -13.37
CA SER A 26 1.85 1.21 -14.53
C SER A 26 2.43 0.30 -15.61
N ILE A 27 3.24 -0.69 -15.23
CA ILE A 27 3.81 -1.68 -16.16
C ILE A 27 2.70 -2.59 -16.72
N TYR A 28 1.80 -3.08 -15.88
CA TYR A 28 0.70 -3.95 -16.31
C TYR A 28 -0.31 -3.23 -17.21
N SER A 29 -0.48 -1.92 -17.04
CA SER A 29 -1.29 -1.11 -17.97
C SER A 29 -0.76 -1.15 -19.40
N GLU A 30 0.56 -1.26 -19.56
CA GLU A 30 1.20 -1.39 -20.86
C GLU A 30 0.87 -2.74 -21.52
N THR A 31 0.87 -3.83 -20.75
CA THR A 31 0.52 -5.17 -21.26
C THR A 31 -0.95 -5.25 -21.66
N LEU A 32 -1.86 -4.68 -20.86
CA LEU A 32 -3.30 -4.62 -21.20
C LEU A 32 -3.57 -3.90 -22.53
N THR A 33 -2.73 -2.91 -22.86
CA THR A 33 -2.85 -2.13 -24.10
C THR A 33 -2.18 -2.82 -25.30
N LYS A 34 -0.96 -3.32 -25.11
CA LYS A 34 -0.12 -3.85 -26.21
C LYS A 34 -0.46 -5.27 -26.60
N GLU A 35 -0.80 -6.12 -25.62
CA GLU A 35 -1.08 -7.54 -25.87
C GLU A 35 -2.55 -7.81 -26.21
N GLY A 36 -3.38 -6.76 -26.25
CA GLY A 36 -4.78 -6.88 -26.65
C GLY A 36 -5.64 -7.68 -25.66
N VAL A 37 -5.17 -7.86 -24.42
CA VAL A 37 -5.90 -8.54 -23.33
C VAL A 37 -7.23 -7.81 -23.02
N GLY A 38 -7.33 -6.54 -23.41
CA GLY A 38 -8.49 -5.70 -23.17
C GLY A 38 -8.47 -5.11 -21.77
N TRP A 39 -9.23 -4.05 -21.57
CA TRP A 39 -9.35 -3.41 -20.27
C TRP A 39 -10.80 -3.04 -20.02
N ASP A 40 -11.17 -2.92 -18.75
CA ASP A 40 -12.53 -2.61 -18.35
C ASP A 40 -12.81 -1.12 -18.57
N SER A 41 -13.72 -0.80 -19.49
CA SER A 41 -14.05 0.58 -19.89
C SER A 41 -14.50 1.45 -18.72
N GLU A 42 -15.08 0.86 -17.67
CA GLU A 42 -15.53 1.59 -16.49
C GLU A 42 -14.35 2.09 -15.64
N TYR A 43 -13.27 1.30 -15.57
CA TYR A 43 -12.12 1.58 -14.69
C TYR A 43 -10.94 2.22 -15.42
N GLY A 44 -10.93 2.24 -16.75
CA GLY A 44 -9.76 2.67 -17.51
C GLY A 44 -8.64 1.62 -17.49
N ILE A 45 -7.62 1.83 -18.31
CA ILE A 45 -6.47 0.91 -18.39
C ILE A 45 -5.78 0.77 -17.03
N PHE A 46 -5.47 1.90 -16.38
CA PHE A 46 -4.77 1.91 -15.10
C PHE A 46 -5.63 1.39 -13.94
N GLY A 47 -6.92 1.74 -13.91
CA GLY A 47 -7.83 1.23 -12.89
C GLY A 47 -8.07 -0.28 -13.03
N THR A 48 -8.15 -0.79 -14.26
CA THR A 48 -8.17 -2.24 -14.53
C THR A 48 -6.90 -2.91 -14.00
N ALA A 49 -5.72 -2.33 -14.27
CA ALA A 49 -4.48 -2.84 -13.74
C ALA A 49 -4.46 -2.89 -12.21
N ILE A 50 -4.90 -1.82 -11.53
CA ILE A 50 -5.02 -1.82 -10.06
C ILE A 50 -6.00 -2.90 -9.58
N LYS A 51 -7.13 -3.09 -10.26
CA LYS A 51 -8.15 -4.09 -9.90
C LYS A 51 -7.60 -5.51 -9.97
N GLU A 52 -6.79 -5.81 -11.00
CA GLU A 52 -6.26 -7.16 -11.23
C GLU A 52 -5.07 -7.51 -10.34
N ILE A 53 -4.12 -6.59 -10.17
CA ILE A 53 -2.86 -6.89 -9.44
C ILE A 53 -2.74 -6.17 -8.08
N GLY A 54 -3.58 -5.17 -7.83
CA GLY A 54 -3.44 -4.27 -6.68
C GLY A 54 -4.15 -4.73 -5.42
N ASN A 55 -5.12 -5.64 -5.48
CA ASN A 55 -5.98 -5.97 -4.34
C ASN A 55 -5.18 -6.44 -3.11
N ILE A 56 -4.31 -7.44 -3.25
CA ILE A 56 -3.50 -7.97 -2.13
C ILE A 56 -2.47 -6.94 -1.62
N PRO A 57 -1.65 -6.30 -2.47
CA PRO A 57 -0.70 -5.28 -2.00
C PRO A 57 -1.37 -4.10 -1.28
N ILE A 58 -2.52 -3.62 -1.77
CA ILE A 58 -3.27 -2.51 -1.15
C ILE A 58 -3.72 -2.91 0.26
N ILE A 59 -4.32 -4.10 0.42
CA ILE A 59 -4.76 -4.59 1.73
C ILE A 59 -3.59 -4.65 2.71
N ILE A 60 -2.45 -5.24 2.31
CA ILE A 60 -1.27 -5.36 3.17
C ILE A 60 -0.70 -3.98 3.53
N SER A 61 -0.66 -3.06 2.57
CA SER A 61 -0.20 -1.69 2.80
C SER A 61 -1.09 -0.96 3.81
N ILE A 62 -2.41 -1.03 3.66
CA ILE A 62 -3.38 -0.40 4.57
C ILE A 62 -3.24 -0.99 5.98
N LEU A 63 -3.23 -2.31 6.12
CA LEU A 63 -3.09 -2.97 7.42
C LEU A 63 -1.77 -2.58 8.10
N SER A 64 -0.67 -2.57 7.35
CA SER A 64 0.64 -2.18 7.86
C SER A 64 0.66 -0.71 8.30
N GLY A 65 0.05 0.18 7.52
CA GLY A 65 -0.07 1.60 7.84
C GLY A 65 -0.88 1.85 9.12
N ILE A 66 -2.05 1.20 9.24
CA ILE A 66 -2.91 1.29 10.42
C ILE A 66 -2.17 0.79 11.67
N LEU A 67 -1.56 -0.40 11.60
CA LEU A 67 -0.79 -0.94 12.72
C LEU A 67 0.38 -0.02 13.09
N GLY A 68 1.08 0.53 12.09
CA GLY A 68 2.17 1.47 12.30
C GLY A 68 1.75 2.71 13.08
N VAL A 69 0.64 3.33 12.69
CA VAL A 69 0.04 4.48 13.38
C VAL A 69 -0.38 4.11 14.81
N ILE A 70 -1.03 2.96 15.01
CA ILE A 70 -1.42 2.48 16.34
C ILE A 70 -0.20 2.35 17.26
N PHE A 71 0.91 1.75 16.79
CA PHE A 71 2.13 1.60 17.59
C PHE A 71 2.76 2.94 17.97
N ILE A 72 2.74 3.93 17.07
CA ILE A 72 3.21 5.28 17.36
C ILE A 72 2.33 5.94 18.43
N ILE A 73 1.01 5.93 18.27
CA ILE A 73 0.07 6.52 19.22
C ILE A 73 0.23 5.89 20.61
N LEU A 74 0.30 4.55 20.67
CA LEU A 74 0.51 3.82 21.93
C LEU A 74 1.84 4.18 22.58
N SER A 75 2.90 4.43 21.79
CA SER A 75 4.18 4.86 22.33
C SER A 75 4.13 6.26 22.93
N LEU A 76 3.38 7.18 22.32
CA LEU A 76 3.24 8.56 22.81
C LEU A 76 2.40 8.62 24.07
N ARG A 77 1.31 7.84 24.14
CA ARG A 77 0.42 7.80 25.31
C ARG A 77 1.11 7.27 26.57
N ILE A 78 2.04 6.34 26.42
CA ILE A 78 2.82 5.79 27.55
C ILE A 78 3.79 6.85 28.08
N LYS A 79 4.51 7.53 27.18
CA LYS A 79 5.48 8.57 27.57
C LYS A 79 4.86 9.77 28.30
N GLY A 80 3.57 10.06 28.07
CA GLY A 80 2.86 11.15 28.75
C GLY A 80 2.31 10.80 30.13
N ARG A 81 2.50 9.56 30.62
CA ARG A 81 2.10 9.11 31.97
C ARG A 81 3.29 8.96 32.93
N ASP A 82 4.51 9.12 32.44
CA ASP A 82 5.77 9.10 33.20
C ASP A 82 6.18 10.54 33.55
#